data_AF-A0A7W5G3A8-F1
#
_entry.id   AF-A0A7W5G3A8-F1
#
_cell.length_a   1.000
_cell.length_b   1.000
_cell.length_c   1.000
_cell.angle_alpha   90.00
_cell.angle_beta   90.00
_cell.angle_gamma   90.00
#
_symmetry.space_group_name_H-M   'P 1'
#
loop_
_entity.id
_entity.type
_entity.pdbx_description
1 polymer ?
#
loop_
_entity_poly.entity_id
_entity_poly.type
_entity_poly.pdbx_seq_one_letter_code
_entity_poly.pdbx_strand_id
1 'polypeptide(L)'
;MADSDNSRTLPTVTQGDLHSLVVASFPTHPELAARLAAPLDIDDLAFTIWRQWCAARHRLIESCLRQQGLEKRLFAMVGMPSDAPEAWKAADQQIGYSEAVQEEERAAALEDDVAEMLWDTPAASIVGATAKLHAMLAKWQPAASSDEYPWPQLRSVISDLLKIDAEISSGGNARRQVTVGEIHQRHSRREQHRED
;
A
#
# COMPACT_ATOMS: atom_id res chain seq x y z
N MET A 1 6.35 -18.16 -47.55
CA MET A 1 6.92 -16.85 -47.19
C MET A 1 5.76 -16.02 -46.65
N ALA A 2 5.73 -15.47 -45.44
CA ALA A 2 6.68 -15.36 -44.34
C ALA A 2 5.84 -15.32 -43.04
N ASP A 3 6.31 -15.95 -41.97
CA ASP A 3 5.75 -15.81 -40.62
C ASP A 3 6.79 -15.07 -39.80
N SER A 4 6.47 -13.84 -39.37
CA SER A 4 7.42 -12.94 -38.73
C SER A 4 7.30 -13.07 -37.22
N ASP A 5 8.35 -13.58 -36.60
CA ASP A 5 8.59 -13.56 -35.16
C ASP A 5 8.43 -12.14 -34.61
N ASN A 6 7.31 -11.87 -33.95
CA ASN A 6 7.12 -10.66 -33.15
C ASN A 6 7.60 -10.92 -31.71
N SER A 7 8.92 -10.99 -31.53
CA SER A 7 9.53 -10.98 -30.20
C SER A 7 9.52 -9.55 -29.66
N ARG A 8 8.51 -9.21 -28.84
CA ARG A 8 8.50 -7.96 -28.07
C ARG A 8 9.43 -8.12 -26.87
N THR A 9 10.66 -7.64 -26.98
CA THR A 9 11.52 -7.35 -25.84
C THR A 9 10.90 -6.22 -25.04
N LEU A 10 10.41 -6.53 -23.84
CA LEU A 10 10.01 -5.51 -22.87
C LEU A 10 11.27 -4.86 -22.28
N PRO A 11 11.33 -3.53 -22.16
CA PRO A 11 12.46 -2.86 -21.54
C PRO A 11 12.56 -3.25 -20.06
N THR A 12 13.76 -3.64 -19.62
CA THR A 12 14.07 -3.89 -18.22
C THR A 12 14.08 -2.54 -17.50
N VAL A 13 13.05 -2.27 -16.69
CA VAL A 13 13.01 -1.07 -15.86
C VAL A 13 14.15 -1.18 -14.84
N THR A 14 15.11 -0.27 -14.93
CA THR A 14 16.27 -0.21 -14.04
C THR A 14 15.83 0.28 -12.66
N GLN A 15 16.34 -0.36 -11.61
CA GLN A 15 16.07 0.01 -10.20
C GLN A 15 16.31 1.51 -9.89
N GLY A 16 17.20 2.16 -10.63
CA GLY A 16 17.47 3.61 -10.52
C GLY A 16 16.31 4.51 -10.96
N ASP A 17 15.51 4.10 -11.94
CA ASP A 17 14.38 4.91 -12.43
C ASP A 17 13.26 4.95 -11.39
N LEU A 18 13.05 3.83 -10.69
CA LEU A 18 12.07 3.73 -9.60
C LEU A 18 12.47 4.57 -8.40
N HIS A 19 13.76 4.58 -8.02
CA HIS A 19 14.23 5.45 -6.94
C HIS A 19 14.03 6.93 -7.28
N SER A 20 14.29 7.32 -8.53
CA SER A 20 14.11 8.70 -8.99
C SER A 20 12.63 9.10 -9.04
N LEU A 21 11.76 8.19 -9.48
CA LEU A 21 10.31 8.37 -9.46
C LEU A 21 9.79 8.51 -8.02
N VAL A 22 10.20 7.59 -7.13
CA VAL A 22 9.78 7.58 -5.73
C VAL A 22 10.14 8.87 -5.01
N VAL A 23 11.36 9.38 -5.21
CA VAL A 23 11.80 10.65 -4.63
C VAL A 23 11.04 11.83 -5.22
N ALA A 24 10.74 11.82 -6.53
CA ALA A 24 10.03 12.90 -7.20
C ALA A 24 8.55 12.99 -6.79
N SER A 25 7.90 11.88 -6.46
CA SER A 25 6.50 11.84 -6.04
C SER A 25 6.26 12.32 -4.60
N PHE A 26 7.31 12.41 -3.76
CA PHE A 26 7.16 12.79 -2.34
C PHE A 26 8.08 13.95 -1.92
N PRO A 27 7.97 15.14 -2.55
CA PRO A 27 8.82 16.27 -2.21
C PRO A 27 8.60 16.75 -0.76
N THR A 28 7.41 16.54 -0.21
CA THR A 28 7.01 17.00 1.13
C THR A 28 7.26 15.94 2.22
N HIS A 29 7.55 14.69 1.84
CA HIS A 29 7.62 13.54 2.75
C HIS A 29 8.95 12.78 2.62
N PRO A 30 10.09 13.43 2.95
CA PRO A 30 11.42 12.90 2.67
C PRO A 30 11.74 11.60 3.42
N GLU A 31 11.14 11.39 4.60
CA GLU A 31 11.32 10.18 5.38
C GLU A 31 10.59 8.98 4.76
N LEU A 32 9.43 9.22 4.12
CA LEU A 32 8.71 8.20 3.38
C LEU A 32 9.44 7.88 2.08
N ALA A 33 9.86 8.92 1.34
CA ALA A 33 10.68 8.79 0.14
C ALA A 33 11.93 7.93 0.39
N ALA A 34 12.70 8.22 1.46
CA ALA A 34 13.89 7.47 1.82
C ALA A 34 13.59 5.99 2.14
N ARG A 35 12.45 5.69 2.78
CA ARG A 35 12.05 4.31 3.10
C ARG A 35 11.63 3.50 1.88
N LEU A 36 11.01 4.15 0.89
CA LEU A 36 10.63 3.50 -0.37
C LEU A 36 11.78 3.39 -1.37
N ALA A 37 12.71 4.33 -1.31
CA ALA A 37 13.85 4.40 -2.21
C ALA A 37 15.00 3.46 -1.77
N ALA A 38 14.96 2.94 -0.55
CA ALA A 38 15.87 1.88 -0.11
C ALA A 38 15.79 0.67 -1.07
N PRO A 39 16.90 -0.07 -1.33
CA PRO A 39 16.88 -1.29 -2.12
C PRO A 39 15.92 -2.31 -1.50
N LEU A 40 14.72 -2.38 -2.06
CA LEU A 40 13.71 -3.36 -1.66
C LEU A 40 13.98 -4.66 -2.41
N ASP A 41 13.81 -5.77 -1.70
CA ASP A 41 13.65 -7.08 -2.34
C ASP A 41 12.43 -6.95 -3.27
N ILE A 42 12.67 -7.04 -4.58
CA ILE A 42 11.74 -6.59 -5.64
C ILE A 42 10.46 -7.46 -5.68
N ASP A 43 10.41 -8.50 -4.85
CA ASP A 43 9.37 -9.52 -4.85
C ASP A 43 7.93 -8.98 -4.66
N ASP A 44 7.71 -7.76 -4.14
CA ASP A 44 6.48 -6.98 -4.42
C ASP A 44 6.53 -5.49 -3.97
N LEU A 45 6.94 -4.59 -4.88
CA LEU A 45 6.97 -3.15 -4.61
C LEU A 45 5.57 -2.57 -4.32
N ALA A 46 4.53 -3.02 -5.04
CA ALA A 46 3.16 -2.53 -4.86
C ALA A 46 2.63 -2.88 -3.46
N PHE A 47 2.91 -4.08 -2.96
CA PHE A 47 2.57 -4.46 -1.58
C PHE A 47 3.29 -3.59 -0.54
N THR A 48 4.56 -3.24 -0.79
CA THR A 48 5.33 -2.38 0.12
C THR A 48 4.74 -0.98 0.20
N ILE A 49 4.42 -0.37 -0.94
CA ILE A 49 3.76 0.95 -0.99
C ILE A 49 2.39 0.89 -0.34
N TRP A 50 1.61 -0.18 -0.57
CA TRP A 50 0.33 -0.38 0.10
C TRP A 50 0.43 -0.40 1.63
N ARG A 51 1.46 -1.03 2.21
CA ARG A 51 1.67 -0.99 3.68
C ARG A 51 1.88 0.44 4.18
N GLN A 52 2.59 1.26 3.41
CA GLN A 52 2.80 2.66 3.75
C GLN A 52 1.52 3.46 3.61
N TRP A 53 0.74 3.20 2.56
CA TRP A 53 -0.57 3.80 2.36
C TRP A 53 -1.51 3.48 3.53
N CYS A 54 -1.55 2.23 3.99
CA CYS A 54 -2.32 1.85 5.18
C CYS A 54 -1.91 2.64 6.43
N ALA A 55 -0.61 2.88 6.62
CA ALA A 55 -0.12 3.68 7.73
C ALA A 55 -0.49 5.17 7.59
N ALA A 56 -0.39 5.73 6.38
CA ALA A 56 -0.82 7.10 6.09
C ALA A 56 -2.33 7.28 6.31
N ARG A 57 -3.14 6.34 5.82
CA ARG A 57 -4.59 6.32 6.02
C ARG A 57 -4.99 6.21 7.48
N HIS A 58 -4.31 5.38 8.26
CA HIS A 58 -4.56 5.32 9.70
C HIS A 58 -4.26 6.66 10.38
N ARG A 59 -3.16 7.32 10.03
CA ARG A 59 -2.83 8.66 10.55
C ARG A 59 -3.88 9.70 10.18
N LEU A 60 -4.37 9.68 8.94
CA LEU A 60 -5.45 10.55 8.47
C LEU A 60 -6.73 10.36 9.29
N ILE A 61 -7.11 9.11 9.56
CA ILE A 61 -8.30 8.81 10.38
C ILE A 61 -8.12 9.38 11.80
N GLU A 62 -6.96 9.14 12.43
CA GLU A 62 -6.68 9.65 13.78
C GLU A 62 -6.66 11.19 13.83
N SER A 63 -6.04 11.85 12.85
CA SER A 63 -6.01 13.33 12.78
C SER A 63 -7.39 13.91 12.54
N CYS A 64 -8.22 13.28 11.70
CA CYS A 64 -9.60 13.70 11.47
C CYS A 64 -10.45 13.58 12.74
N LEU A 65 -10.33 12.46 13.47
CA LEU A 65 -11.03 12.30 14.75
C LEU A 65 -10.59 13.33 15.79
N ARG A 66 -9.28 13.63 15.85
CA ARG A 66 -8.73 14.68 16.72
C ARG A 66 -9.28 16.06 16.35
N GLN A 67 -9.24 16.43 15.06
CA GLN A 67 -9.77 17.70 14.55
C GLN A 67 -11.26 17.85 14.89
N GLN A 68 -12.09 16.84 14.60
CA GLN A 68 -13.53 16.88 14.90
C GLN A 68 -13.81 16.98 16.41
N GLY A 69 -12.99 16.32 17.24
CA GLY A 69 -13.09 16.43 18.70
C GLY A 69 -12.80 17.85 19.19
N LEU A 70 -11.79 18.50 18.61
CA LEU A 70 -11.44 19.89 18.93
C LEU A 70 -12.48 20.88 18.37
N GLU A 71 -13.03 20.63 17.18
CA GLU A 71 -14.10 21.43 16.59
C GLU A 71 -15.34 21.45 17.50
N LYS A 72 -15.79 20.28 17.94
CA LYS A 72 -16.92 20.14 18.88
C LYS A 72 -16.66 20.88 20.19
N ARG A 73 -15.43 20.82 20.70
CA ARG A 73 -15.03 21.55 21.92
C ARG A 73 -15.02 23.06 21.69
N LEU A 74 -14.52 23.52 20.55
CA LEU A 74 -14.46 24.94 20.19
C LEU A 74 -15.89 25.50 20.06
N PHE A 75 -16.75 24.79 19.34
CA PHE A 75 -18.17 25.12 19.22
C PHE A 75 -18.87 25.19 20.59
N ALA A 76 -18.61 24.24 21.48
CA ALA A 76 -19.17 24.24 22.83
C ALA A 76 -18.68 25.41 23.70
N MET A 77 -17.46 25.92 23.48
CA MET A 77 -16.90 27.02 24.27
C MET A 77 -17.38 28.40 23.81
N VAL A 78 -17.47 28.62 22.49
CA VAL A 78 -17.58 29.98 21.92
C VAL A 78 -18.65 30.12 20.82
N GLY A 79 -19.42 29.08 20.51
CA GLY A 79 -20.54 29.15 19.54
C GLY A 79 -20.08 29.00 18.10
N MET A 80 -20.61 29.78 17.15
CA MET A 80 -20.10 29.76 15.78
C MET A 80 -18.94 30.75 15.61
N PRO A 81 -17.96 30.47 14.74
CA PRO A 81 -16.87 31.41 14.45
C PRO A 81 -17.37 32.78 13.92
N SER A 82 -18.54 32.82 13.28
CA SER A 82 -19.19 34.05 12.82
C SER A 82 -19.68 34.96 13.94
N ASP A 83 -20.01 34.38 15.09
CA ASP A 83 -20.70 35.08 16.17
C ASP A 83 -19.69 35.83 17.07
N ALA A 84 -18.48 35.26 17.21
CA ALA A 84 -17.42 35.82 18.04
C ALA A 84 -16.02 35.43 17.52
N PRO A 85 -15.54 36.03 16.41
CA PRO A 85 -14.29 35.63 15.74
C PRO A 85 -13.04 35.79 16.62
N GLU A 86 -13.01 36.81 17.48
CA GLU A 86 -11.89 37.04 18.41
C GLU A 86 -11.84 35.99 19.52
N ALA A 87 -13.00 35.65 20.09
CA ALA A 87 -13.13 34.59 21.09
C ALA A 87 -12.81 33.22 20.48
N TRP A 88 -13.22 32.98 19.23
CA TRP A 88 -12.88 31.78 18.47
C TRP A 88 -11.37 31.62 18.32
N LYS A 89 -10.68 32.68 17.87
CA LYS A 89 -9.23 32.66 17.71
C LYS A 89 -8.50 32.46 19.04
N ALA A 90 -8.96 33.09 20.12
CA ALA A 90 -8.37 32.93 21.45
C ALA A 90 -8.55 31.49 21.98
N ALA A 91 -9.75 30.92 21.83
CA ALA A 91 -10.04 29.55 22.25
C ALA A 91 -9.27 28.53 21.40
N ASP A 92 -9.16 28.76 20.10
CA ASP A 92 -8.34 27.96 19.18
C ASP A 92 -6.86 27.95 19.62
N GLN A 93 -6.27 29.13 19.89
CA GLN A 93 -4.90 29.21 20.42
C GLN A 93 -4.71 28.44 21.74
N GLN A 94 -5.77 28.30 22.54
CA GLN A 94 -5.72 27.55 23.79
C GLN A 94 -5.79 26.03 23.58
N ILE A 95 -6.59 25.55 22.62
CA ILE A 95 -6.86 24.10 22.44
C ILE A 95 -6.17 23.48 21.22
N GLY A 96 -5.57 24.29 20.35
CA GLY A 96 -4.82 23.86 19.17
C GLY A 96 -5.70 23.30 18.04
N TYR A 97 -6.88 23.88 17.79
CA TYR A 97 -7.76 23.42 16.71
C TYR A 97 -7.12 23.62 15.33
N SER A 98 -6.57 24.82 15.04
CA SER A 98 -5.89 25.10 13.77
C SER A 98 -4.67 24.21 13.53
N GLU A 99 -3.95 23.81 14.60
CA GLU A 99 -2.84 22.88 14.46
C GLU A 99 -3.32 21.49 14.05
N ALA A 100 -4.41 21.00 14.67
CA ALA A 100 -5.01 19.71 14.30
C ALA A 100 -5.58 19.72 12.88
N VAL A 101 -6.12 20.85 12.40
CA VAL A 101 -6.53 21.02 10.99
C VAL A 101 -5.31 20.85 10.08
N GLN A 102 -4.19 21.52 10.37
CA GLN A 102 -2.99 21.38 9.55
C GLN A 102 -2.38 19.97 9.62
N GLU A 103 -2.45 19.29 10.77
CA GLU A 103 -2.03 17.89 10.88
C GLU A 103 -2.89 16.98 10.00
N GLU A 104 -4.20 17.19 10.00
CA GLU A 104 -5.15 16.46 9.17
C GLU A 104 -4.90 16.72 7.67
N GLU A 105 -4.71 17.97 7.26
CA GLU A 105 -4.33 18.33 5.89
C GLU A 105 -3.03 17.65 5.43
N ARG A 106 -1.99 17.64 6.29
CA ARG A 106 -0.73 16.95 5.98
C ARG A 106 -0.91 15.44 5.88
N ALA A 107 -1.71 14.85 6.76
CA ALA A 107 -2.00 13.42 6.73
C ALA A 107 -2.83 13.04 5.49
N ALA A 108 -3.74 13.91 5.05
CA ALA A 108 -4.53 13.73 3.83
C ALA A 108 -3.64 13.78 2.59
N ALA A 109 -2.79 14.80 2.49
CA ALA A 109 -1.83 14.94 1.40
C ALA A 109 -0.91 13.71 1.31
N LEU A 110 -0.39 13.24 2.46
CA LEU A 110 0.43 12.03 2.51
C LEU A 110 -0.33 10.78 2.04
N GLU A 111 -1.59 10.60 2.45
CA GLU A 111 -2.41 9.47 2.04
C GLU A 111 -2.66 9.48 0.52
N ASP A 112 -2.93 10.66 -0.04
CA ASP A 112 -3.14 10.87 -1.48
C ASP A 112 -1.86 10.60 -2.28
N ASP A 113 -0.72 11.19 -1.89
CA ASP A 113 0.57 11.00 -2.56
C ASP A 113 0.93 9.49 -2.63
N VAL A 114 0.73 8.76 -1.52
CA VAL A 114 1.05 7.31 -1.47
C VAL A 114 0.04 6.50 -2.25
N ALA A 115 -1.23 6.93 -2.30
CA ALA A 115 -2.24 6.29 -3.12
C ALA A 115 -1.90 6.42 -4.61
N GLU A 116 -1.52 7.61 -5.08
CA GLU A 116 -1.11 7.85 -6.47
C GLU A 116 0.05 6.94 -6.86
N MET A 117 1.09 6.89 -6.03
CA MET A 117 2.22 5.99 -6.28
C MET A 117 1.82 4.51 -6.32
N LEU A 118 0.92 4.09 -5.43
CA LEU A 118 0.40 2.72 -5.44
C LEU A 118 -0.32 2.43 -6.76
N TRP A 119 -1.04 3.39 -7.33
CA TRP A 119 -1.73 3.22 -8.61
C TRP A 119 -0.74 3.12 -9.77
N ASP A 120 0.30 3.94 -9.79
CA ASP A 120 1.30 3.95 -10.86
C ASP A 120 2.26 2.75 -10.83
N THR A 121 2.50 2.17 -9.65
CA THR A 121 3.43 1.04 -9.50
C THR A 121 2.81 -0.25 -10.03
N PRO A 122 3.34 -0.91 -11.08
CA PRO A 122 2.78 -2.17 -11.55
C PRO A 122 2.79 -3.26 -10.46
N ALA A 123 1.71 -4.04 -10.35
CA ALA A 123 1.70 -5.20 -9.48
C ALA A 123 2.41 -6.38 -10.17
N ALA A 124 3.46 -6.91 -9.54
CA ALA A 124 4.19 -8.09 -10.03
C ALA A 124 3.63 -9.42 -9.48
N SER A 125 2.68 -9.36 -8.54
CA SER A 125 2.11 -10.54 -7.87
C SER A 125 0.60 -10.40 -7.62
N ILE A 126 -0.05 -11.52 -7.27
CA ILE A 126 -1.47 -11.53 -6.84
C ILE A 126 -1.64 -10.71 -5.54
N VAL A 127 -0.68 -10.78 -4.62
CA VAL A 127 -0.68 -9.99 -3.38
C VAL A 127 -0.65 -8.49 -3.69
N GLY A 128 0.20 -8.04 -4.60
CA GLY A 128 0.30 -6.64 -5.02
C GLY A 128 -0.96 -6.14 -5.74
N ALA A 129 -1.56 -6.98 -6.59
CA ALA A 129 -2.83 -6.65 -7.24
C ALA A 129 -3.99 -6.59 -6.22
N THR A 130 -3.99 -7.50 -5.24
CA THR A 130 -4.97 -7.53 -4.14
C THR A 130 -4.80 -6.33 -3.22
N ALA A 131 -3.58 -5.91 -2.93
CA ALA A 131 -3.25 -4.73 -2.15
C ALA A 131 -3.81 -3.45 -2.80
N LYS A 132 -3.62 -3.29 -4.12
CA LYS A 132 -4.26 -2.25 -4.91
C LYS A 132 -5.79 -2.29 -4.77
N LEU A 133 -6.41 -3.45 -4.99
CA LEU A 133 -7.87 -3.57 -4.86
C LEU A 133 -8.36 -3.21 -3.44
N HIS A 134 -7.63 -3.62 -2.41
CA HIS A 134 -7.92 -3.26 -1.02
C HIS A 134 -7.82 -1.74 -0.81
N ALA A 135 -6.80 -1.07 -1.33
CA ALA A 135 -6.67 0.38 -1.20
C ALA A 135 -7.86 1.11 -1.84
N MET A 136 -8.34 0.64 -2.99
CA MET A 136 -9.50 1.20 -3.67
C MET A 136 -10.75 1.07 -2.79
N LEU A 137 -10.97 -0.10 -2.19
CA LEU A 137 -12.07 -0.30 -1.26
C LEU A 137 -11.96 0.59 -0.04
N ALA A 138 -10.82 0.53 0.64
CA ALA A 138 -10.65 1.25 1.89
C ALA A 138 -10.76 2.76 1.69
N LYS A 139 -10.37 3.31 0.53
CA LYS A 139 -10.49 4.74 0.20
C LYS A 139 -11.93 5.19 -0.04
N TRP A 140 -12.75 4.38 -0.72
CA TRP A 140 -14.08 4.81 -1.20
C TRP A 140 -15.27 4.20 -0.46
N GLN A 141 -15.08 3.11 0.27
CA GLN A 141 -16.16 2.51 1.04
C GLN A 141 -16.58 3.45 2.18
N PRO A 142 -17.89 3.63 2.44
CA PRO A 142 -18.37 4.49 3.52
C PRO A 142 -17.88 4.06 4.91
N ALA A 143 -17.80 2.75 5.13
CA ALA A 143 -17.31 2.14 6.36
C ALA A 143 -16.76 0.74 6.05
N ALA A 144 -15.81 0.26 6.87
CA ALA A 144 -15.27 -1.09 6.74
C ALA A 144 -16.34 -2.19 6.96
N SER A 145 -17.38 -1.87 7.72
CA SER A 145 -18.56 -2.72 7.94
C SER A 145 -19.71 -2.40 7.00
N SER A 146 -19.49 -1.64 5.91
CA SER A 146 -20.57 -1.32 4.98
C SER A 146 -21.00 -2.59 4.24
N ASP A 147 -22.27 -2.94 4.42
CA ASP A 147 -22.92 -4.07 3.72
C ASP A 147 -23.72 -3.61 2.49
N GLU A 148 -23.62 -2.33 2.13
CA GLU A 148 -24.20 -1.80 0.92
C GLU A 148 -23.50 -2.36 -0.33
N TYR A 149 -24.26 -2.62 -1.38
CA TYR A 149 -23.69 -2.98 -2.67
C TYR A 149 -22.74 -1.88 -3.18
N PRO A 150 -21.55 -2.20 -3.75
CA PRO A 150 -20.97 -3.53 -4.00
C PRO A 150 -19.91 -3.97 -2.98
N TRP A 151 -19.86 -3.37 -1.79
CA TRP A 151 -18.73 -3.53 -0.86
C TRP A 151 -18.52 -4.98 -0.38
N PRO A 152 -19.57 -5.75 -0.01
CA PRO A 152 -19.41 -7.17 0.33
C PRO A 152 -18.85 -8.00 -0.82
N GLN A 153 -19.29 -7.75 -2.06
CA GLN A 153 -18.86 -8.51 -3.24
C GLN A 153 -17.39 -8.27 -3.53
N LEU A 154 -16.94 -7.02 -3.44
CA LEU A 154 -15.53 -6.69 -3.66
C LEU A 154 -14.63 -7.26 -2.54
N ARG A 155 -15.09 -7.25 -1.28
CA ARG A 155 -14.40 -7.94 -0.17
C ARG A 155 -14.31 -9.45 -0.41
N SER A 156 -15.35 -10.07 -0.97
CA SER A 156 -15.33 -11.49 -1.35
C SER A 156 -14.27 -11.78 -2.41
N VAL A 157 -14.19 -10.96 -3.47
CA VAL A 157 -13.19 -11.11 -4.54
C VAL A 157 -11.77 -11.02 -3.97
N ILE A 158 -11.49 -10.06 -3.09
CA ILE A 158 -10.19 -9.97 -2.39
C ILE A 158 -9.89 -11.25 -1.61
N SER A 159 -10.87 -11.75 -0.85
CA SER A 159 -10.71 -12.98 -0.06
C SER A 159 -10.35 -14.17 -0.95
N ASP A 160 -11.00 -14.30 -2.11
CA ASP A 160 -10.75 -15.39 -3.05
C ASP A 160 -9.38 -15.26 -3.73
N LEU A 161 -8.94 -14.05 -4.09
CA LEU A 161 -7.58 -13.80 -4.61
C LEU A 161 -6.49 -14.21 -3.61
N LEU A 162 -6.68 -13.91 -2.31
CA LEU A 162 -5.73 -14.31 -1.27
C LEU A 162 -5.69 -15.83 -1.06
N LYS A 163 -6.83 -16.52 -1.18
CA LYS A 163 -6.86 -18.00 -1.11
C LYS A 163 -6.10 -18.62 -2.27
N ILE A 164 -6.31 -18.10 -3.49
CA ILE A 164 -5.62 -18.56 -4.70
C ILE A 164 -4.10 -18.36 -4.55
N ASP A 165 -3.67 -17.20 -4.05
CA ASP A 165 -2.24 -16.93 -3.80
C ASP A 165 -1.62 -17.92 -2.80
N ALA A 166 -2.34 -18.23 -1.71
CA ALA A 166 -1.89 -19.20 -0.71
C ALA A 166 -1.78 -20.62 -1.29
N GLU A 167 -2.73 -21.03 -2.14
CA GLU A 167 -2.72 -22.32 -2.82
C GLU A 167 -1.56 -22.44 -3.83
N ILE A 168 -1.33 -21.39 -4.62
CA ILE A 168 -0.22 -21.33 -5.59
C ILE A 168 1.13 -21.41 -4.86
N SER A 169 1.28 -20.66 -3.77
CA SER A 169 2.48 -20.65 -2.95
C SER A 169 2.78 -22.02 -2.33
N SER A 170 1.74 -22.70 -1.83
CA SER A 170 1.84 -24.06 -1.27
C SER A 170 2.22 -25.11 -2.33
N GLY A 171 1.56 -25.07 -3.50
CA GLY A 171 1.82 -26.01 -4.60
C GLY A 171 3.18 -25.83 -5.28
N GLY A 172 3.67 -24.59 -5.39
CA GLY A 172 5.01 -24.29 -5.90
C GLY A 172 6.12 -24.83 -4.99
N ASN A 173 5.92 -24.74 -3.68
CA ASN A 173 6.88 -25.24 -2.70
C ASN A 173 6.96 -26.78 -2.69
N ALA A 174 5.81 -27.46 -2.81
CA ALA A 174 5.75 -28.92 -2.95
C ALA A 174 6.47 -29.41 -4.22
N ARG A 175 6.28 -28.74 -5.37
CA ARG A 175 7.00 -29.08 -6.61
C ARG A 175 8.50 -28.85 -6.51
N ARG A 176 8.95 -27.73 -5.93
CA ARG A 176 10.39 -27.45 -5.73
C ARG A 176 11.06 -28.48 -4.81
N GLN A 177 10.39 -28.91 -3.74
CA GLN A 177 10.94 -29.93 -2.83
C GLN A 177 11.10 -31.30 -3.50
N VAL A 178 10.15 -31.70 -4.35
CA VAL A 178 10.27 -32.93 -5.16
C VAL A 178 11.47 -32.85 -6.10
N THR A 179 11.67 -31.72 -6.79
CA THR A 179 12.79 -31.58 -7.73
C THR A 179 14.16 -31.59 -7.02
N VAL A 180 14.28 -30.95 -5.85
CA VAL A 180 15.53 -30.95 -5.07
C VAL A 180 15.82 -32.34 -4.50
N GLY A 181 14.80 -33.06 -4.02
CA GLY A 181 14.93 -34.44 -3.56
C GLY A 181 15.39 -35.40 -4.66
N GLU A 182 14.84 -35.28 -5.86
CA GLU A 182 15.24 -36.09 -7.02
C GLU A 182 16.67 -35.81 -7.49
N ILE A 183 17.13 -34.55 -7.44
CA ILE A 183 18.51 -34.17 -7.79
C ILE A 183 19.50 -34.75 -6.78
N HIS A 184 19.19 -34.67 -5.48
CA HIS A 184 20.05 -35.20 -4.42
C HIS A 184 20.18 -36.73 -4.49
N GLN A 185 19.07 -37.42 -4.78
CA GLN A 185 19.04 -38.88 -4.91
C GLN A 185 19.80 -39.39 -6.15
N ARG A 186 19.81 -38.61 -7.25
CA ARG A 186 20.62 -38.90 -8.44
C ARG A 186 22.12 -38.69 -8.21
N HIS A 187 22.51 -37.74 -7.37
CA HIS A 187 23.91 -37.52 -7.01
C HIS A 187 24.46 -38.65 -6.13
N SER A 188 23.73 -39.09 -5.09
CA SER A 188 24.13 -40.27 -4.29
C SER A 188 24.28 -41.54 -5.13
N ARG A 189 23.36 -41.78 -6.08
CA ARG A 189 23.45 -42.96 -6.97
C ARG A 189 24.65 -42.95 -7.92
N ARG A 190 25.17 -41.77 -8.27
CA ARG A 190 26.34 -41.64 -9.15
C ARG A 190 27.66 -41.74 -8.39
N GLU A 191 27.69 -41.37 -7.13
CA GLU A 191 28.86 -41.54 -6.25
C GLU A 191 29.03 -43.02 -5.87
N GLN A 192 27.93 -43.73 -5.57
CA GLN A 192 27.96 -45.17 -5.28
C GLN A 192 28.46 -46.04 -6.44
N HIS A 193 28.37 -45.56 -7.68
CA HIS A 193 28.79 -46.30 -8.88
C HIS A 193 30.20 -45.94 -9.36
N ARG A 194 30.89 -45.05 -8.64
CA ARG A 194 32.28 -44.65 -8.91
C ARG A 194 33.29 -45.29 -7.94
N GLU A 195 32.80 -45.89 -6.86
CA GLU A 195 33.63 -46.55 -5.84
C GLU A 195 33.68 -48.08 -5.98
N ASP A 196 32.93 -48.65 -6.94
CA ASP A 196 33.01 -50.06 -7.38
C ASP A 196 33.78 -50.16 -8.72
#